data_AF-A0A7C6HZM0-F1
#
_entry.id   AF-A0A7C6HZM0-F1
#
_cell.length_a   1.000
_cell.length_b   1.000
_cell.length_c   1.000
_cell.angle_alpha   90.00
_cell.angle_beta   90.00
_cell.angle_gamma   90.00
#
_symmetry.space_group_name_H-M   'P 1'
#
loop_
_entity.id
_entity.type
_entity.pdbx_description
1 polymer ?
#
loop_
_entity_poly.entity_id
_entity_poly.type
_entity_poly.pdbx_seq_one_letter_code
_entity_poly.pdbx_strand_id
1 'polypeptide(L)'
;FKVISNFKSDRQVGLFYWPWIGQPYASGIYDATKILALPNGINLLTHFDHHAPEISPNGQAHYWGEPLWGYYNSEDEWVIRKQMQMLTMAGVDFIFFDTTNAVIYANVFLKVCAVINEMLKEGWNAPKVVFYTHSRSFQTVRALYNELYKPYRFPNTWYMVDGKPLIIAYTKADDDLREAASRNDTSYKPGTLSDEILNFFHFLKPQWPFDPVYPDGFPWVEWTFPQPLHTESGVMNVTVASHPACPMSFSLSRPGWVNWGRGWDPATRQNIAADVERGTFFQRQWDHAIAMDPPMITVGGWNEWIAYKQPYDGEYMLCDAANMEYSRDIEPMKGGYQDAFYLQLIANIRRYKGVKAKQPEPNKPKKIDINGSVTQWNDVSYIARNGDHAFIARDAFGGSKTVRYTQAAPVNKLVEIRVAHDRDHIYLYLKGKSNFNDYDGGASWMNVFVGTGEPSRKGWEGYEYVIGRKVEDNEVTIEKLEEGFKTSPLTKGLFSKSNDVIQLAIPRSAIGLDNRLEFYFKVAMGVTHPMEIMDYYQSGSVIPMGRLSYMYHMDR
;
A
#
# COMPACT_ATOMS: atom_id res chain seq x y z
N PHE A 1 -7.48 13.16 -5.91
CA PHE A 1 -6.32 13.70 -6.67
C PHE A 1 -6.70 13.85 -8.14
N LYS A 2 -6.01 14.72 -8.91
CA LYS A 2 -6.36 15.03 -10.32
C LYS A 2 -6.11 13.85 -11.28
N VAL A 3 -6.82 13.83 -12.41
CA VAL A 3 -6.59 12.90 -13.53
C VAL A 3 -5.21 13.17 -14.15
N ILE A 4 -4.53 12.10 -14.59
CA ILE A 4 -3.25 12.13 -15.30
C ILE A 4 -3.36 11.19 -16.50
N SER A 5 -2.62 11.46 -17.57
CA SER A 5 -2.61 10.61 -18.77
C SER A 5 -1.58 9.48 -18.70
N ASN A 6 -0.47 9.71 -18.00
CA ASN A 6 0.58 8.73 -17.79
C ASN A 6 1.47 9.12 -16.59
N PHE A 7 2.44 8.28 -16.29
CA PHE A 7 3.59 8.60 -15.44
C PHE A 7 4.83 8.91 -16.28
N LYS A 8 5.64 9.87 -15.83
CA LYS A 8 6.98 10.16 -16.36
C LYS A 8 7.88 8.93 -16.16
N SER A 9 8.60 8.53 -17.20
CA SER A 9 9.51 7.38 -17.15
C SER A 9 10.83 7.67 -16.44
N ASP A 10 11.24 8.93 -16.38
CA ASP A 10 12.49 9.43 -15.78
C ASP A 10 12.34 9.85 -14.31
N ARG A 11 11.20 9.52 -13.67
CA ARG A 11 10.95 9.78 -12.25
C ARG A 11 10.50 8.51 -11.57
N GLN A 12 11.25 8.12 -10.54
CA GLN A 12 11.08 6.84 -9.84
C GLN A 12 10.68 7.06 -8.38
N VAL A 13 9.87 6.16 -7.84
CA VAL A 13 9.42 6.13 -6.45
C VAL A 13 9.66 4.74 -5.87
N GLY A 14 10.52 4.68 -4.85
CA GLY A 14 10.79 3.49 -4.04
C GLY A 14 10.02 3.52 -2.73
N LEU A 15 9.68 2.36 -2.17
CA LEU A 15 9.01 2.25 -0.86
C LEU A 15 9.67 1.21 0.03
N PHE A 16 10.01 1.60 1.27
CA PHE A 16 10.63 0.68 2.21
C PHE A 16 9.61 -0.37 2.69
N TYR A 17 9.99 -1.63 2.74
CA TYR A 17 9.07 -2.75 3.00
C TYR A 17 9.67 -3.76 3.98
N TRP A 18 8.92 -4.13 5.01
CA TRP A 18 9.37 -5.02 6.09
C TRP A 18 8.89 -6.46 5.93
N PRO A 19 9.81 -7.43 5.86
CA PRO A 19 9.46 -8.85 5.71
C PRO A 19 9.43 -9.64 7.03
N TRP A 20 9.42 -8.99 8.20
CA TRP A 20 9.81 -9.65 9.46
C TRP A 20 8.68 -9.88 10.49
N ILE A 21 7.44 -9.51 10.21
CA ILE A 21 6.33 -9.73 11.15
C ILE A 21 6.09 -11.24 11.31
N GLY A 22 6.27 -11.75 12.53
CA GLY A 22 6.17 -13.18 12.82
C GLY A 22 7.38 -14.00 12.36
N GLN A 23 8.55 -13.36 12.20
CA GLN A 23 9.82 -13.99 11.78
C GLN A 23 10.96 -13.72 12.80
N PRO A 24 10.95 -14.34 14.00
CA PRO A 24 10.12 -15.47 14.41
C PRO A 24 8.75 -15.06 14.98
N TYR A 25 7.87 -16.05 15.14
CA TYR A 25 6.58 -15.85 15.81
C TYR A 25 6.76 -15.29 17.22
N ALA A 26 5.98 -14.27 17.56
CA ALA A 26 5.84 -13.80 18.93
C ALA A 26 5.05 -14.83 19.77
N SER A 27 5.19 -14.77 21.10
CA SER A 27 4.42 -15.61 22.04
C SER A 27 2.93 -15.27 22.08
N GLY A 28 2.57 -14.05 21.67
CA GLY A 28 1.22 -13.51 21.68
C GLY A 28 1.11 -12.31 20.76
N ILE A 29 -0.05 -11.66 20.77
CA ILE A 29 -0.24 -10.37 20.11
C ILE A 29 -0.23 -9.30 21.19
N TYR A 30 0.74 -8.40 21.11
CA TYR A 30 0.89 -7.27 22.03
C TYR A 30 0.76 -5.99 21.22
N ASP A 31 -0.19 -5.13 21.58
CA ASP A 31 -0.46 -3.88 20.88
C ASP A 31 -0.19 -2.72 21.84
N ALA A 32 0.85 -1.95 21.55
CA ALA A 32 1.33 -0.85 22.37
C ALA A 32 0.25 0.23 22.54
N THR A 33 -0.55 0.54 21.51
CA THR A 33 -1.64 1.51 21.64
C THR A 33 -2.73 1.00 22.58
N LYS A 34 -3.08 -0.29 22.52
CA LYS A 34 -4.04 -0.89 23.46
C LYS A 34 -3.48 -0.97 24.88
N ILE A 35 -2.19 -1.27 25.05
CA ILE A 35 -1.52 -1.29 26.35
C ILE A 35 -1.46 0.12 26.96
N LEU A 36 -1.13 1.14 26.17
CA LEU A 36 -1.09 2.55 26.60
C LEU A 36 -2.46 3.04 27.11
N ALA A 37 -3.56 2.49 26.58
CA ALA A 37 -4.91 2.82 27.00
C ALA A 37 -5.34 2.16 28.34
N LEU A 38 -4.58 1.20 28.86
CA LEU A 38 -4.85 0.57 30.16
C LEU A 38 -4.52 1.53 31.32
N PRO A 39 -5.12 1.32 32.51
CA PRO A 39 -4.64 1.96 33.73
C PRO A 39 -3.14 1.67 33.93
N ASN A 40 -2.34 2.72 34.18
CA ASN A 40 -0.88 2.62 34.29
C ASN A 40 -0.16 2.14 33.01
N GLY A 41 -0.81 2.25 31.84
CA GLY A 41 -0.35 1.70 30.56
C GLY A 41 1.05 2.11 30.15
N ILE A 42 1.42 3.39 30.33
CA ILE A 42 2.78 3.88 30.03
C ILE A 42 3.84 3.12 30.85
N ASN A 43 3.61 2.94 32.15
CA ASN A 43 4.55 2.23 33.01
C ASN A 43 4.58 0.72 32.70
N LEU A 44 3.44 0.10 32.37
CA LEU A 44 3.41 -1.29 31.92
C LEU A 44 4.24 -1.50 30.64
N LEU A 45 4.22 -0.51 29.74
CA LEU A 45 4.94 -0.55 28.48
C LEU A 45 6.43 -0.24 28.64
N THR A 46 6.80 0.77 29.44
CA THR A 46 8.17 1.30 29.46
C THR A 46 8.92 1.05 30.77
N HIS A 47 8.27 0.93 31.94
CA HIS A 47 8.99 0.94 33.21
C HIS A 47 9.36 -0.47 33.72
N PHE A 48 10.60 -0.67 34.19
CA PHE A 48 11.07 -1.97 34.69
C PHE A 48 10.29 -2.48 35.91
N ASP A 49 10.04 -1.60 36.89
CA ASP A 49 9.32 -1.94 38.12
C ASP A 49 7.84 -2.33 37.92
N HIS A 50 7.31 -2.11 36.71
CA HIS A 50 5.93 -2.43 36.33
C HIS A 50 5.86 -3.55 35.30
N HIS A 51 6.91 -4.37 35.18
CA HIS A 51 6.94 -5.50 34.24
C HIS A 51 5.82 -6.51 34.53
N ALA A 52 4.87 -6.59 33.58
CA ALA A 52 3.73 -7.49 33.58
C ALA A 52 3.78 -8.37 32.32
N PRO A 53 4.48 -9.52 32.35
CA PRO A 53 4.78 -10.32 31.16
C PRO A 53 3.53 -10.90 30.45
N GLU A 54 2.42 -11.04 31.16
CA GLU A 54 1.12 -11.43 30.61
C GLU A 54 0.43 -10.33 29.80
N ILE A 55 0.82 -9.06 30.01
CA ILE A 55 0.28 -7.89 29.30
C ILE A 55 1.26 -7.36 28.26
N SER A 56 2.51 -7.13 28.66
CA SER A 56 3.56 -6.50 27.84
C SER A 56 4.93 -7.14 28.17
N PRO A 57 5.22 -8.34 27.64
CA PRO A 57 6.44 -9.06 27.93
C PRO A 57 7.68 -8.42 27.30
N ASN A 58 8.79 -8.49 28.03
CA ASN A 58 10.11 -8.19 27.50
C ASN A 58 10.51 -9.18 26.38
N GLY A 59 11.27 -8.71 25.39
CA GLY A 59 11.82 -9.52 24.30
C GLY A 59 10.80 -9.96 23.25
N GLN A 60 9.59 -9.40 23.27
CA GLN A 60 8.54 -9.70 22.30
C GLN A 60 8.24 -8.50 21.39
N ALA A 61 7.87 -8.81 20.16
CA ALA A 61 7.39 -7.82 19.20
C ALA A 61 6.06 -7.22 19.68
N HIS A 62 6.00 -5.89 19.72
CA HIS A 62 4.81 -5.11 20.03
C HIS A 62 4.38 -4.35 18.79
N TYR A 63 3.11 -4.49 18.42
CA TYR A 63 2.48 -3.71 17.38
C TYR A 63 2.27 -2.27 17.85
N TRP A 64 2.54 -1.26 17.02
CA TRP A 64 2.20 0.13 17.36
C TRP A 64 0.71 0.41 17.21
N GLY A 65 -0.03 -0.40 16.43
CA GLY A 65 -1.47 -0.33 16.22
C GLY A 65 -1.97 -1.56 15.46
N GLU A 66 -3.29 -1.64 15.19
CA GLU A 66 -3.88 -2.77 14.48
C GLU A 66 -3.92 -2.54 12.96
N PRO A 67 -3.22 -3.36 12.15
CA PRO A 67 -3.31 -3.29 10.69
C PRO A 67 -4.73 -3.55 10.20
N LEU A 68 -5.11 -3.00 9.05
CA LEU A 68 -6.44 -3.23 8.46
C LEU A 68 -6.76 -4.73 8.33
N TRP A 69 -5.77 -5.53 7.95
CA TRP A 69 -5.91 -6.98 7.77
C TRP A 69 -5.59 -7.81 9.03
N GLY A 70 -5.64 -7.17 10.20
CA GLY A 70 -5.29 -7.76 11.49
C GLY A 70 -3.79 -7.91 11.67
N TYR A 71 -3.38 -8.49 12.80
CA TYR A 71 -1.99 -8.72 13.19
C TYR A 71 -1.36 -9.87 12.38
N TYR A 72 -1.30 -9.73 11.06
CA TYR A 72 -0.91 -10.78 10.11
C TYR A 72 0.57 -11.15 10.23
N ASN A 73 0.96 -12.34 9.73
CA ASN A 73 2.36 -12.69 9.51
C ASN A 73 2.82 -12.14 8.15
N SER A 74 4.05 -11.64 8.03
CA SER A 74 4.60 -11.16 6.75
C SER A 74 4.60 -12.23 5.64
N GLU A 75 4.50 -13.53 5.98
CA GLU A 75 4.38 -14.63 5.01
C GLU A 75 2.94 -14.92 4.53
N ASP A 76 1.95 -14.18 5.01
CA ASP A 76 0.54 -14.29 4.62
C ASP A 76 0.34 -13.80 3.17
N GLU A 77 0.26 -14.75 2.24
CA GLU A 77 0.12 -14.46 0.80
C GLU A 77 -1.13 -13.64 0.48
N TRP A 78 -2.21 -13.83 1.23
CA TRP A 78 -3.44 -13.07 1.02
C TRP A 78 -3.21 -11.59 1.29
N VAL A 79 -2.46 -11.25 2.36
CA VAL A 79 -2.08 -9.86 2.68
C VAL A 79 -1.07 -9.32 1.66
N ILE A 80 -0.04 -10.11 1.30
CA ILE A 80 0.95 -9.71 0.28
C ILE A 80 0.26 -9.29 -1.02
N ARG A 81 -0.73 -10.08 -1.50
CA ARG A 81 -1.48 -9.76 -2.73
C ARG A 81 -2.20 -8.43 -2.63
N LYS A 82 -2.84 -8.13 -1.49
CA LYS A 82 -3.52 -6.86 -1.26
C LYS A 82 -2.56 -5.69 -1.22
N GLN A 83 -1.42 -5.84 -0.54
CA GLN A 83 -0.36 -4.83 -0.51
C GLN A 83 0.16 -4.56 -1.93
N MET A 84 0.49 -5.59 -2.70
CA MET A 84 1.00 -5.41 -4.07
C MET A 84 -0.02 -4.79 -5.02
N GLN A 85 -1.32 -5.11 -4.88
CA GLN A 85 -2.39 -4.42 -5.60
C GLN A 85 -2.38 -2.92 -5.29
N MET A 86 -2.33 -2.54 -4.01
CA MET A 86 -2.31 -1.14 -3.59
C MET A 86 -1.08 -0.41 -4.13
N LEU A 87 0.11 -0.98 -3.99
CA LEU A 87 1.35 -0.34 -4.43
C LEU A 87 1.43 -0.19 -5.96
N THR A 88 0.90 -1.19 -6.68
CA THR A 88 0.75 -1.12 -8.15
C THR A 88 -0.17 0.04 -8.54
N MET A 89 -1.33 0.17 -7.89
CA MET A 89 -2.29 1.24 -8.16
C MET A 89 -1.75 2.62 -7.76
N ALA A 90 -0.88 2.68 -6.77
CA ALA A 90 -0.24 3.92 -6.34
C ALA A 90 0.85 4.42 -7.30
N GLY A 91 1.38 3.56 -8.17
CA GLY A 91 2.46 3.90 -9.10
C GLY A 91 3.84 3.89 -8.45
N VAL A 92 4.03 3.04 -7.44
CA VAL A 92 5.34 2.70 -6.85
C VAL A 92 6.11 1.84 -7.85
N ASP A 93 7.35 2.19 -8.16
CA ASP A 93 8.14 1.47 -9.18
C ASP A 93 8.90 0.28 -8.58
N PHE A 94 9.32 0.40 -7.33
CA PHE A 94 9.97 -0.68 -6.60
C PHE A 94 9.73 -0.60 -5.10
N ILE A 95 9.75 -1.77 -4.46
CA ILE A 95 9.90 -1.90 -3.02
C ILE A 95 11.34 -2.29 -2.71
N PHE A 96 11.87 -1.80 -1.59
CA PHE A 96 13.15 -2.26 -1.08
C PHE A 96 12.95 -2.96 0.26
N PHE A 97 13.41 -4.21 0.36
CA PHE A 97 13.26 -5.01 1.56
C PHE A 97 14.24 -4.57 2.63
N ASP A 98 13.74 -4.47 3.86
CA ASP A 98 14.58 -4.37 5.04
C ASP A 98 15.31 -5.69 5.31
N THR A 99 16.60 -5.70 4.99
CA THR A 99 17.56 -6.75 5.39
C THR A 99 18.75 -6.13 6.14
N THR A 100 18.53 -4.96 6.75
CA THR A 100 19.57 -4.16 7.41
C THR A 100 20.20 -4.86 8.61
N ASN A 101 19.53 -5.86 9.18
CA ASN A 101 19.98 -6.60 10.37
C ASN A 101 20.50 -8.02 10.04
N ALA A 102 20.97 -8.23 8.81
CA ALA A 102 21.62 -9.46 8.32
C ALA A 102 20.74 -10.73 8.24
N VAL A 103 19.42 -10.59 8.37
CA VAL A 103 18.44 -11.64 8.10
C VAL A 103 17.77 -11.35 6.76
N ILE A 104 17.75 -12.34 5.86
CA ILE A 104 17.23 -12.13 4.50
C ILE A 104 15.73 -12.41 4.36
N TYR A 105 15.10 -13.15 5.29
CA TYR A 105 13.67 -13.48 5.24
C TYR A 105 13.20 -14.16 3.93
N ALA A 106 13.95 -15.17 3.48
CA ALA A 106 13.71 -15.86 2.19
C ALA A 106 12.29 -16.40 2.00
N ASN A 107 11.70 -16.97 3.05
CA ASN A 107 10.32 -17.44 3.02
C ASN A 107 9.30 -16.34 2.70
N VAL A 108 9.60 -15.08 3.05
CA VAL A 108 8.73 -13.94 2.80
C VAL A 108 9.02 -13.30 1.44
N PHE A 109 10.25 -12.85 1.17
CA PHE A 109 10.51 -12.13 -0.07
C PHE A 109 10.29 -13.00 -1.32
N LEU A 110 10.50 -14.32 -1.25
CA LEU A 110 10.22 -15.21 -2.38
C LEU A 110 8.72 -15.29 -2.68
N LYS A 111 7.85 -15.24 -1.65
CA LYS A 111 6.39 -15.14 -1.85
C LYS A 111 6.01 -13.81 -2.48
N VAL A 112 6.59 -12.71 -2.00
CA VAL A 112 6.38 -11.38 -2.60
C VAL A 112 6.83 -11.36 -4.07
N CYS A 113 8.00 -11.92 -4.39
CA CYS A 113 8.46 -12.06 -5.76
C CYS A 113 7.52 -12.93 -6.62
N ALA A 114 6.99 -14.02 -6.07
CA ALA A 114 6.04 -14.87 -6.78
C ALA A 114 4.76 -14.10 -7.15
N VAL A 115 4.18 -13.36 -6.20
CA VAL A 115 3.00 -12.51 -6.42
C VAL A 115 3.28 -11.42 -7.46
N ILE A 116 4.39 -10.68 -7.33
CA ILE A 116 4.78 -9.65 -8.31
C ILE A 116 4.94 -10.29 -9.70
N ASN A 117 5.60 -11.44 -9.80
CA ASN A 117 5.81 -12.12 -11.08
C ASN A 117 4.49 -12.55 -11.76
N GLU A 118 3.48 -12.97 -11.00
CA GLU A 118 2.13 -13.23 -11.52
C GLU A 118 1.50 -11.95 -12.07
N MET A 119 1.50 -10.86 -11.28
CA MET A 119 0.94 -9.57 -11.71
C MET A 119 1.62 -9.05 -12.99
N LEU A 120 2.95 -9.15 -13.08
CA LEU A 120 3.71 -8.77 -14.26
C LEU A 120 3.33 -9.59 -15.50
N LYS A 121 3.13 -10.90 -15.36
CA LYS A 121 2.67 -11.77 -16.46
C LYS A 121 1.26 -11.45 -16.93
N GLU A 122 0.44 -10.91 -16.04
CA GLU A 122 -0.92 -10.42 -16.33
C GLU A 122 -0.93 -9.03 -16.97
N GLY A 123 0.24 -8.40 -17.12
CA GLY A 123 0.41 -7.09 -17.75
C GLY A 123 0.29 -5.92 -16.79
N TRP A 124 0.26 -6.15 -15.47
CA TRP A 124 0.34 -5.08 -14.48
C TRP A 124 1.77 -4.56 -14.34
N ASN A 125 1.92 -3.27 -14.08
CA ASN A 125 3.22 -2.68 -13.73
C ASN A 125 3.44 -2.73 -12.21
N ALA A 126 3.46 -3.93 -11.65
CA ALA A 126 3.70 -4.15 -10.22
C ALA A 126 5.12 -3.71 -9.82
N PRO A 127 5.32 -3.21 -8.59
CA PRO A 127 6.62 -2.76 -8.13
C PRO A 127 7.64 -3.89 -8.21
N LYS A 128 8.86 -3.55 -8.64
CA LYS A 128 10.01 -4.46 -8.63
C LYS A 128 10.63 -4.55 -7.23
N VAL A 129 11.59 -5.44 -7.03
CA VAL A 129 12.25 -5.66 -5.74
C VAL A 129 13.71 -5.23 -5.74
N VAL A 130 14.11 -4.68 -4.60
CA VAL A 130 15.47 -4.27 -4.24
C VAL A 130 15.74 -4.74 -2.80
N PHE A 131 17.00 -4.90 -2.42
CA PHE A 131 17.38 -5.23 -1.04
C PHE A 131 18.25 -4.14 -0.43
N TYR A 132 17.93 -3.75 0.80
CA TYR A 132 18.74 -2.85 1.60
C TYR A 132 19.47 -3.64 2.68
N THR A 133 20.80 -3.60 2.65
CA THR A 133 21.67 -4.21 3.66
C THR A 133 22.45 -3.13 4.41
N HIS A 134 22.78 -3.37 5.68
CA HIS A 134 23.59 -2.46 6.49
C HIS A 134 24.52 -3.23 7.42
N SER A 135 23.96 -3.88 8.45
CA SER A 135 24.71 -4.75 9.35
C SER A 135 25.23 -5.98 8.62
N ARG A 136 26.53 -6.27 8.77
CA ARG A 136 27.21 -7.41 8.14
C ARG A 136 26.87 -7.51 6.64
N SER A 137 26.94 -6.38 5.94
CA SER A 137 26.43 -6.20 4.57
C SER A 137 26.94 -7.28 3.62
N PHE A 138 28.24 -7.60 3.64
CA PHE A 138 28.82 -8.58 2.72
C PHE A 138 28.29 -9.99 2.95
N GLN A 139 27.95 -10.34 4.19
CA GLN A 139 27.31 -11.62 4.50
C GLN A 139 25.92 -11.67 3.85
N THR A 140 25.14 -10.62 4.03
CA THR A 140 23.77 -10.50 3.51
C THR A 140 23.73 -10.50 1.99
N VAL A 141 24.62 -9.75 1.33
CA VAL A 141 24.75 -9.73 -0.14
C VAL A 141 25.02 -11.12 -0.69
N ARG A 142 25.94 -11.89 -0.09
CA ARG A 142 26.23 -13.27 -0.53
C ARG A 142 25.02 -14.19 -0.35
N ALA A 143 24.31 -14.06 0.77
CA ALA A 143 23.11 -14.85 1.03
C ALA A 143 22.01 -14.56 0.00
N LEU A 144 21.76 -13.29 -0.29
CA LEU A 144 20.79 -12.85 -1.31
C LEU A 144 21.20 -13.32 -2.72
N TYR A 145 22.48 -13.17 -3.07
CA TYR A 145 23.02 -13.62 -4.35
C TYR A 145 22.77 -15.12 -4.56
N ASN A 146 23.09 -15.95 -3.56
CA ASN A 146 22.93 -17.39 -3.65
C ASN A 146 21.47 -17.85 -3.64
N GLU A 147 20.59 -17.17 -2.91
CA GLU A 147 19.19 -17.59 -2.73
C GLU A 147 18.30 -17.16 -3.91
N LEU A 148 18.46 -15.92 -4.40
CA LEU A 148 17.58 -15.29 -5.39
C LEU A 148 18.22 -15.21 -6.78
N TYR A 149 19.41 -14.60 -6.86
CA TYR A 149 19.95 -14.10 -8.12
C TYR A 149 20.70 -15.17 -8.92
N LYS A 150 21.63 -15.90 -8.28
CA LYS A 150 22.39 -17.01 -8.87
C LYS A 150 21.49 -18.14 -9.42
N PRO A 151 20.43 -18.59 -8.73
CA PRO A 151 19.49 -19.56 -9.28
C PRO A 151 18.49 -18.95 -10.26
N TYR A 152 18.60 -17.65 -10.57
CA TYR A 152 17.76 -16.93 -11.53
C TYR A 152 16.26 -17.01 -11.19
N ARG A 153 15.93 -16.85 -9.91
CA ARG A 153 14.53 -16.88 -9.44
C ARG A 153 13.87 -15.53 -9.69
N PHE A 154 12.74 -15.57 -10.40
CA PHE A 154 11.88 -14.41 -10.68
C PHE A 154 12.61 -13.19 -11.31
N PRO A 155 13.43 -13.36 -12.36
CA PRO A 155 14.27 -12.28 -12.91
C PRO A 155 13.49 -11.02 -13.32
N ASN A 156 12.25 -11.19 -13.77
CA ASN A 156 11.38 -10.09 -14.17
C ASN A 156 10.95 -9.19 -13.00
N THR A 157 11.12 -9.63 -11.75
CA THR A 157 10.77 -8.85 -10.56
C THR A 157 11.91 -7.99 -10.07
N TRP A 158 13.13 -8.18 -10.56
CA TRP A 158 14.29 -7.42 -10.10
C TRP A 158 14.23 -5.99 -10.64
N TYR A 159 14.49 -5.01 -9.79
CA TYR A 159 14.64 -3.63 -10.24
C TYR A 159 16.02 -3.46 -10.87
N MET A 160 16.06 -2.99 -12.11
CA MET A 160 17.28 -2.95 -12.92
C MET A 160 17.74 -1.51 -13.13
N VAL A 161 19.03 -1.26 -12.93
CA VAL A 161 19.73 0.00 -13.27
C VAL A 161 20.92 -0.35 -14.14
N ASP A 162 21.05 0.29 -15.30
CA ASP A 162 22.09 0.02 -16.30
C ASP A 162 22.25 -1.47 -16.67
N GLY A 163 21.11 -2.18 -16.75
CA GLY A 163 21.06 -3.60 -17.09
C GLY A 163 21.47 -4.54 -15.95
N LYS A 164 21.70 -4.04 -14.72
CA LYS A 164 22.06 -4.85 -13.54
C LYS A 164 21.02 -4.71 -12.42
N PRO A 165 20.76 -5.75 -11.61
CA PRO A 165 19.88 -5.62 -10.46
C PRO A 165 20.46 -4.62 -9.44
N LEU A 166 19.61 -3.74 -8.93
CA LEU A 166 20.00 -2.80 -7.87
C LEU A 166 20.06 -3.50 -6.50
N ILE A 167 21.12 -3.23 -5.74
CA ILE A 167 21.23 -3.55 -4.32
C ILE A 167 21.81 -2.37 -3.54
N ILE A 168 21.30 -2.11 -2.34
CA ILE A 168 21.85 -1.10 -1.44
C ILE A 168 22.76 -1.84 -0.45
N ALA A 169 24.07 -1.68 -0.61
CA ALA A 169 25.07 -2.42 0.15
C ALA A 169 26.42 -1.71 0.14
N TYR A 170 27.27 -2.04 1.11
CA TYR A 170 28.66 -1.64 1.06
C TYR A 170 29.38 -2.42 -0.06
N THR A 171 30.38 -1.78 -0.66
CA THR A 171 31.30 -2.40 -1.64
C THR A 171 32.74 -2.46 -1.13
N LYS A 172 33.06 -1.71 -0.07
CA LYS A 172 34.37 -1.68 0.58
C LYS A 172 34.30 -2.38 1.93
N ALA A 173 35.24 -3.29 2.19
CA ALA A 173 35.31 -4.03 3.44
C ALA A 173 35.48 -3.09 4.66
N ASP A 174 36.18 -1.97 4.49
CA ASP A 174 36.36 -0.96 5.55
C ASP A 174 35.04 -0.30 5.96
N ASP A 175 34.09 -0.12 5.04
CA ASP A 175 32.77 0.44 5.38
C ASP A 175 31.97 -0.56 6.21
N ASP A 176 31.94 -1.83 5.80
CA ASP A 176 31.25 -2.92 6.51
C ASP A 176 31.88 -3.20 7.88
N LEU A 177 33.22 -3.10 8.00
CA LEU A 177 33.93 -3.21 9.27
C LEU A 177 33.68 -2.02 10.20
N ARG A 178 33.62 -0.79 9.67
CA ARG A 178 33.30 0.40 10.47
C ARG A 178 31.87 0.34 11.01
N GLU A 179 30.93 -0.11 10.19
CA GLU A 179 29.56 -0.38 10.63
C GLU A 179 29.54 -1.40 11.77
N ALA A 180 30.20 -2.55 11.59
CA ALA A 180 30.22 -3.59 12.60
C ALA A 180 30.84 -3.10 13.93
N ALA A 181 31.93 -2.32 13.84
CA ALA A 181 32.58 -1.72 15.01
C ALA A 181 31.67 -0.72 15.74
N SER A 182 30.84 0.06 15.03
CA SER A 182 29.91 1.03 15.66
C SER A 182 28.86 0.36 16.55
N ARG A 183 28.55 -0.91 16.26
CA ARG A 183 27.66 -1.76 17.06
C ARG A 183 28.40 -2.72 18.00
N ASN A 184 29.69 -2.49 18.25
CA ASN A 184 30.57 -3.36 19.06
C ASN A 184 30.75 -4.80 18.53
N ASP A 185 30.49 -5.07 17.25
CA ASP A 185 30.78 -6.37 16.61
C ASP A 185 32.21 -6.40 16.06
N THR A 186 33.20 -6.49 16.95
CA THR A 186 34.63 -6.53 16.58
C THR A 186 35.09 -7.89 16.06
N SER A 187 34.23 -8.91 16.20
CA SER A 187 34.49 -10.29 15.77
C SER A 187 34.26 -10.51 14.28
N TYR A 188 33.49 -9.62 13.64
CA TYR A 188 33.12 -9.74 12.25
C TYR A 188 34.32 -9.66 11.30
N LYS A 189 34.39 -10.62 10.37
CA LYS A 189 35.39 -10.70 9.31
C LYS A 189 34.65 -10.82 7.97
N PRO A 190 34.33 -9.69 7.29
CA PRO A 190 33.48 -9.72 6.09
C PRO A 190 34.10 -10.47 4.91
N GLY A 191 35.44 -10.56 4.86
CA GLY A 191 36.16 -10.96 3.64
C GLY A 191 35.94 -9.95 2.52
N THR A 192 36.05 -10.39 1.27
CA THR A 192 35.75 -9.57 0.09
C THR A 192 34.57 -10.15 -0.69
N LEU A 193 33.78 -9.29 -1.35
CA LEU A 193 32.84 -9.75 -2.37
C LEU A 193 33.63 -10.24 -3.59
N SER A 194 33.17 -11.31 -4.24
CA SER A 194 33.80 -11.82 -5.46
C SER A 194 33.55 -10.89 -6.65
N ASP A 195 34.44 -10.94 -7.66
CA ASP A 195 34.23 -10.21 -8.92
C ASP A 195 32.91 -10.59 -9.60
N GLU A 196 32.46 -11.83 -9.44
CA GLU A 196 31.14 -12.28 -9.91
C GLU A 196 30.01 -11.43 -9.30
N ILE A 197 30.00 -11.25 -7.98
CA ILE A 197 28.98 -10.46 -7.27
C ILE A 197 29.13 -8.97 -7.59
N LEU A 198 30.36 -8.45 -7.56
CA LEU A 198 30.63 -7.04 -7.84
C LEU A 198 30.22 -6.63 -9.26
N ASN A 199 30.40 -7.54 -10.24
CA ASN A 199 29.99 -7.28 -11.62
C ASN A 199 28.50 -7.53 -11.86
N PHE A 200 27.84 -8.36 -11.04
CA PHE A 200 26.42 -8.71 -11.21
C PHE A 200 25.49 -7.55 -10.84
N PHE A 201 25.75 -6.85 -9.73
CA PHE A 201 24.84 -5.81 -9.22
C PHE A 201 25.23 -4.39 -9.67
N HIS A 202 24.22 -3.52 -9.70
CA HIS A 202 24.40 -2.08 -9.52
C HIS A 202 24.30 -1.78 -8.03
N PHE A 203 25.34 -1.14 -7.47
CA PHE A 203 25.39 -0.83 -6.04
C PHE A 203 25.07 0.63 -5.78
N LEU A 204 24.20 0.88 -4.81
CA LEU A 204 24.12 2.18 -4.13
C LEU A 204 24.56 2.01 -2.68
N LYS A 205 25.18 3.05 -2.12
CA LYS A 205 25.71 3.00 -0.76
C LYS A 205 24.55 3.16 0.24
N PRO A 206 24.45 2.34 1.30
CA PRO A 206 23.47 2.58 2.35
C PRO A 206 23.77 3.93 3.04
N GLN A 207 22.74 4.76 3.21
CA GLN A 207 22.81 5.98 4.02
C GLN A 207 22.10 5.73 5.36
N TRP A 208 22.87 5.67 6.44
CA TRP A 208 22.29 5.66 7.78
C TRP A 208 22.03 7.11 8.25
N PRO A 209 20.97 7.40 9.02
CA PRO A 209 20.57 8.79 9.31
C PRO A 209 21.52 9.58 10.21
N PHE A 210 22.41 8.91 10.96
CA PHE A 210 23.46 9.59 11.74
C PHE A 210 24.78 9.76 10.96
N ASP A 211 24.91 9.13 9.79
CA ASP A 211 26.10 9.29 8.96
C ASP A 211 26.15 10.69 8.35
N PRO A 212 27.34 11.17 7.96
CA PRO A 212 27.42 12.28 7.02
C PRO A 212 26.59 11.98 5.76
N VAL A 213 26.00 13.02 5.17
CA VAL A 213 25.26 12.88 3.91
C VAL A 213 26.23 12.47 2.81
N TYR A 214 26.11 11.23 2.32
CA TYR A 214 26.92 10.72 1.22
C TYR A 214 26.31 11.09 -0.13
N PRO A 215 27.03 11.71 -1.08
CA PRO A 215 26.49 11.99 -2.41
C PRO A 215 25.93 10.76 -3.12
N ASP A 216 26.54 9.58 -2.94
CA ASP A 216 26.16 8.28 -3.52
C ASP A 216 25.22 7.45 -2.61
N GLY A 217 24.72 8.06 -1.53
CA GLY A 217 23.91 7.41 -0.51
C GLY A 217 22.47 7.11 -0.94
N PHE A 218 21.89 6.05 -0.37
CA PHE A 218 20.49 5.69 -0.48
C PHE A 218 19.85 5.68 0.92
N PRO A 219 19.08 6.72 1.28
CA PRO A 219 18.43 6.83 2.60
C PRO A 219 17.12 6.03 2.70
N TRP A 220 16.94 5.37 3.86
CA TRP A 220 15.65 4.83 4.30
C TRP A 220 14.86 5.83 5.16
N VAL A 221 15.55 6.72 5.88
CA VAL A 221 15.00 7.81 6.69
C VAL A 221 16.01 8.95 6.80
N GLU A 222 15.52 10.16 7.04
CA GLU A 222 16.34 11.35 7.31
C GLU A 222 16.07 11.91 8.70
N TRP A 223 17.14 12.26 9.42
CA TRP A 223 17.11 12.96 10.71
C TRP A 223 17.44 14.45 10.57
N THR A 224 17.28 14.99 9.36
CA THR A 224 17.42 16.40 9.01
C THR A 224 16.20 16.86 8.21
N PHE A 225 15.79 18.12 8.41
CA PHE A 225 14.74 18.77 7.60
C PHE A 225 15.11 20.25 7.36
N PRO A 226 15.00 20.80 6.13
CA PRO A 226 14.65 20.10 4.88
C PRO A 226 15.63 18.96 4.58
N GLN A 227 15.11 17.83 4.16
CA GLN A 227 15.91 16.61 3.99
C GLN A 227 16.76 16.68 2.70
N PRO A 228 17.96 16.10 2.69
CA PRO A 228 18.93 16.33 1.62
C PRO A 228 18.60 15.57 0.32
N LEU A 229 19.11 16.09 -0.79
CA LEU A 229 19.31 15.35 -2.03
C LEU A 229 20.70 14.69 -2.01
N HIS A 230 20.75 13.37 -2.16
CA HIS A 230 21.99 12.63 -2.39
C HIS A 230 22.38 12.82 -3.86
N THR A 231 23.34 13.72 -4.11
CA THR A 231 23.52 14.33 -5.45
C THR A 231 24.04 13.37 -6.53
N GLU A 232 24.80 12.34 -6.18
CA GLU A 232 25.31 11.34 -7.14
C GLU A 232 24.32 10.20 -7.36
N SER A 233 23.66 9.71 -6.30
CA SER A 233 22.61 8.68 -6.43
C SER A 233 21.29 9.25 -6.97
N GLY A 234 21.07 10.56 -6.84
CA GLY A 234 19.84 11.24 -7.21
C GLY A 234 18.64 10.91 -6.32
N VAL A 235 18.89 10.42 -5.10
CA VAL A 235 17.85 9.95 -4.18
C VAL A 235 17.50 11.02 -3.15
N MET A 236 16.21 11.19 -2.88
CA MET A 236 15.71 11.98 -1.77
C MET A 236 14.63 11.20 -1.01
N ASN A 237 14.73 11.14 0.31
CA ASN A 237 13.77 10.40 1.13
C ASN A 237 12.59 11.28 1.57
N VAL A 238 11.45 10.65 1.84
CA VAL A 238 10.30 11.24 2.53
C VAL A 238 9.77 10.23 3.54
N THR A 239 9.54 10.65 4.77
CA THR A 239 8.95 9.80 5.82
C THR A 239 7.70 10.42 6.43
N VAL A 240 6.81 9.58 6.96
CA VAL A 240 5.67 10.09 7.72
C VAL A 240 6.08 10.51 9.13
N ALA A 241 7.12 9.87 9.69
CA ALA A 241 7.74 10.21 10.97
C ALA A 241 9.25 9.86 10.91
N SER A 242 10.04 10.48 11.77
CA SER A 242 11.48 10.25 11.94
C SER A 242 11.86 10.28 13.42
N HIS A 243 12.95 9.61 13.79
CA HIS A 243 13.39 9.49 15.18
C HIS A 243 14.82 9.99 15.43
N PRO A 244 15.11 11.29 15.24
CA PRO A 244 16.43 11.88 15.51
C PRO A 244 16.90 11.74 16.96
N ALA A 245 15.96 11.51 17.89
CA ALA A 245 16.24 11.13 19.27
C ALA A 245 15.84 9.66 19.45
N CYS A 246 16.52 8.72 18.77
CA CYS A 246 16.22 7.29 18.91
C CYS A 246 16.32 6.85 20.39
N PRO A 247 15.36 6.10 20.95
CA PRO A 247 14.20 5.44 20.33
C PRO A 247 12.90 6.27 20.29
N MET A 248 11.96 5.86 19.43
CA MET A 248 10.62 6.45 19.31
C MET A 248 9.85 6.49 20.63
N SER A 249 9.88 5.40 21.41
CA SER A 249 9.10 5.28 22.65
C SER A 249 9.47 6.29 23.72
N PHE A 250 10.70 6.82 23.72
CA PHE A 250 11.11 7.80 24.72
C PHE A 250 10.35 9.12 24.58
N SER A 251 9.79 9.43 23.40
CA SER A 251 8.85 10.55 23.26
C SER A 251 7.59 10.41 24.13
N LEU A 252 7.28 9.19 24.60
CA LEU A 252 6.12 8.91 25.46
C LEU A 252 6.46 8.97 26.94
N SER A 253 7.68 8.58 27.33
CA SER A 253 8.09 8.43 28.73
C SER A 253 8.99 9.55 29.24
N ARG A 254 9.71 10.26 28.36
CA ARG A 254 10.73 11.24 28.75
C ARG A 254 10.34 12.67 28.37
N PRO A 255 10.19 13.58 29.35
CA PRO A 255 10.00 14.99 29.06
C PRO A 255 11.16 15.58 28.24
N GLY A 256 10.84 16.30 27.17
CA GLY A 256 11.83 16.96 26.31
C GLY A 256 12.53 16.04 25.31
N TRP A 257 12.12 14.78 25.20
CA TRP A 257 12.63 13.86 24.19
C TRP A 257 11.89 14.06 22.87
N VAL A 258 12.59 14.50 21.82
CA VAL A 258 11.96 15.01 20.60
C VAL A 258 12.27 14.12 19.39
N ASN A 259 11.36 13.19 19.12
CA ASN A 259 11.23 12.59 17.79
C ASN A 259 10.20 13.36 16.95
N TRP A 260 10.29 13.22 15.62
CA TRP A 260 9.40 13.89 14.68
C TRP A 260 8.26 12.94 14.31
N GLY A 261 7.14 13.05 15.01
CA GLY A 261 5.95 12.28 14.70
C GLY A 261 5.24 12.77 13.44
N ARG A 262 4.11 12.13 13.12
CA ARG A 262 3.31 12.46 11.92
C ARG A 262 2.82 13.91 11.87
N GLY A 263 2.57 14.49 13.05
CA GLY A 263 2.16 15.88 13.25
C GLY A 263 3.32 16.85 13.51
N TRP A 264 4.58 16.45 13.27
CA TRP A 264 5.74 17.32 13.51
C TRP A 264 5.68 18.59 12.64
N ASP A 265 5.76 19.75 13.29
CA ASP A 265 5.95 21.03 12.64
C ASP A 265 7.41 21.50 12.81
N PRO A 266 8.22 21.47 11.74
CA PRO A 266 9.61 21.90 11.80
C PRO A 266 9.78 23.40 12.08
N ALA A 267 8.76 24.23 11.83
CA ALA A 267 8.82 25.67 12.08
C ALA A 267 8.69 26.01 13.57
N THR A 268 7.79 25.33 14.28
CA THR A 268 7.59 25.52 15.73
C THR A 268 8.40 24.53 16.56
N ARG A 269 8.94 23.49 15.93
CA ARG A 269 9.64 22.36 16.57
C ARG A 269 8.78 21.63 17.59
N GLN A 270 7.53 21.37 17.22
CA GLN A 270 6.55 20.69 18.08
C GLN A 270 5.81 19.61 17.32
N ASN A 271 5.44 18.53 18.01
CA ASN A 271 4.47 17.56 17.51
C ASN A 271 3.05 18.06 17.78
N ILE A 272 2.26 18.24 16.71
CA ILE A 272 0.88 18.72 16.78
C ILE A 272 -0.06 17.53 16.72
N ALA A 273 -0.63 17.14 17.86
CA ALA A 273 -1.51 15.97 17.98
C ALA A 273 -2.69 15.99 16.98
N ALA A 274 -3.29 17.16 16.75
CA ALA A 274 -4.41 17.32 15.81
C ALA A 274 -4.04 17.08 14.33
N ASP A 275 -2.75 17.03 14.03
CA ASP A 275 -2.22 16.80 12.69
C ASP A 275 -1.70 15.37 12.49
N VAL A 276 -1.74 14.52 13.51
CA VAL A 276 -1.23 13.14 13.43
C VAL A 276 -1.90 12.37 12.31
N GLU A 277 -3.23 12.39 12.21
CA GLU A 277 -3.96 11.71 11.12
C GLU A 277 -3.89 12.47 9.78
N ARG A 278 -3.54 13.75 9.80
CA ARG A 278 -3.33 14.56 8.58
C ARG A 278 -1.96 14.31 7.96
N GLY A 279 -0.97 13.89 8.75
CA GLY A 279 0.43 13.75 8.34
C GLY A 279 0.99 15.02 7.75
N THR A 280 0.86 16.15 8.46
CA THR A 280 1.36 17.43 7.96
C THR A 280 2.87 17.41 7.78
N PHE A 281 3.61 16.66 8.60
CA PHE A 281 5.05 16.48 8.41
C PHE A 281 5.36 15.75 7.10
N PHE A 282 4.63 14.65 6.82
CA PHE A 282 4.78 13.91 5.57
C PHE A 282 4.53 14.78 4.36
N GLN A 283 3.48 15.61 4.42
CA GLN A 283 3.15 16.52 3.32
C GLN A 283 4.26 17.55 3.08
N ARG A 284 4.84 18.12 4.14
CA ARG A 284 5.97 19.06 4.04
C ARG A 284 7.20 18.41 3.40
N GLN A 285 7.51 17.17 3.77
CA GLN A 285 8.61 16.41 3.15
C GLN A 285 8.36 16.16 1.66
N TRP A 286 7.14 15.76 1.27
CA TRP A 286 6.76 15.61 -0.13
C TRP A 286 6.81 16.91 -0.92
N ASP A 287 6.31 18.01 -0.34
CA ASP A 287 6.32 19.31 -1.01
C ASP A 287 7.73 19.79 -1.27
N HIS A 288 8.65 19.58 -0.31
CA HIS A 288 10.07 19.86 -0.49
C HIS A 288 10.68 18.96 -1.59
N ALA A 289 10.46 17.65 -1.54
CA ALA A 289 11.00 16.72 -2.54
C ALA A 289 10.51 17.01 -3.96
N ILE A 290 9.22 17.34 -4.12
CA ILE A 290 8.65 17.72 -5.42
C ILE A 290 9.25 19.03 -5.93
N ALA A 291 9.55 19.98 -5.05
CA ALA A 291 10.20 21.23 -5.44
C ALA A 291 11.66 21.03 -5.87
N MET A 292 12.35 20.06 -5.28
CA MET A 292 13.72 19.68 -5.66
C MET A 292 13.78 18.85 -6.95
N ASP A 293 12.68 18.19 -7.32
CA ASP A 293 12.53 17.35 -8.52
C ASP A 293 13.68 16.34 -8.75
N PRO A 294 14.03 15.51 -7.74
CA PRO A 294 15.06 14.50 -7.90
C PRO A 294 14.63 13.45 -8.94
N PRO A 295 15.56 12.64 -9.50
CA PRO A 295 15.18 11.50 -10.34
C PRO A 295 14.49 10.39 -9.53
N MET A 296 14.79 10.25 -8.23
CA MET A 296 14.22 9.22 -7.37
C MET A 296 13.77 9.79 -6.02
N ILE A 297 12.53 9.47 -5.62
CA ILE A 297 12.04 9.68 -4.26
C ILE A 297 11.87 8.32 -3.57
N THR A 298 12.36 8.17 -2.34
CA THR A 298 12.09 6.97 -1.53
C THR A 298 11.14 7.33 -0.39
N VAL A 299 10.21 6.42 -0.10
CA VAL A 299 9.23 6.59 0.98
C VAL A 299 9.60 5.67 2.13
N GLY A 300 9.67 6.25 3.33
CA GLY A 300 10.30 5.62 4.50
C GLY A 300 9.57 4.42 5.10
N GLY A 301 8.37 4.05 4.64
CA GLY A 301 7.80 2.80 5.11
C GLY A 301 6.42 2.40 4.64
N TRP A 302 6.27 1.09 4.37
CA TRP A 302 5.04 0.33 4.29
C TRP A 302 5.19 -1.01 5.03
N ASN A 303 4.27 -1.31 5.93
CA ASN A 303 4.14 -2.49 6.79
C ASN A 303 5.09 -2.65 8.00
N GLU A 304 5.73 -1.58 8.50
CA GLU A 304 6.48 -1.60 9.77
C GLU A 304 5.53 -1.53 10.97
N TRP A 305 4.85 -2.63 11.27
CA TRP A 305 3.84 -2.63 12.34
C TRP A 305 4.40 -2.85 13.73
N ILE A 306 5.60 -3.42 13.86
CA ILE A 306 6.11 -3.93 15.12
C ILE A 306 7.47 -3.34 15.49
N ALA A 307 7.74 -3.30 16.79
CA ALA A 307 9.06 -3.09 17.35
C ALA A 307 9.26 -4.04 18.55
N TYR A 308 10.50 -4.46 18.82
CA TYR A 308 10.78 -5.26 20.03
C TYR A 308 10.75 -4.38 21.27
N LYS A 309 10.01 -4.81 22.30
CA LYS A 309 10.16 -4.29 23.66
C LYS A 309 11.42 -4.86 24.27
N GLN A 310 12.38 -4.02 24.64
CA GLN A 310 13.65 -4.46 25.22
C GLN A 310 14.27 -3.40 26.15
N PRO A 311 15.11 -3.79 27.13
CA PRO A 311 15.78 -2.83 28.01
C PRO A 311 16.74 -1.93 27.23
N TYR A 312 16.67 -0.63 27.48
CA TYR A 312 17.56 0.37 26.91
C TYR A 312 17.59 1.62 27.80
N ASP A 313 18.79 2.08 28.15
CA ASP A 313 19.02 3.34 28.87
C ASP A 313 18.12 3.56 30.10
N GLY A 314 17.95 2.52 30.94
CA GLY A 314 17.21 2.63 32.21
C GLY A 314 15.70 2.38 32.15
N GLU A 315 15.13 2.10 30.97
CA GLU A 315 13.73 1.66 30.83
C GLU A 315 13.56 0.68 29.65
N TYR A 316 12.36 0.16 29.39
CA TYR A 316 12.04 -0.58 28.17
C TYR A 316 11.77 0.39 27.00
N MET A 317 12.32 0.08 25.84
CA MET A 317 12.10 0.85 24.61
C MET A 317 11.32 0.09 23.55
N LEU A 318 10.71 0.86 22.63
CA LEU A 318 10.33 0.47 21.29
C LEU A 318 11.07 1.40 20.32
N CYS A 319 12.00 0.84 19.53
CA CYS A 319 12.96 1.61 18.73
C CYS A 319 12.29 2.43 17.62
N ASP A 320 11.70 1.74 16.64
CA ASP A 320 11.27 2.36 15.37
C ASP A 320 9.77 2.68 15.29
N ALA A 321 8.96 2.05 16.16
CA ALA A 321 7.52 2.25 16.21
C ALA A 321 6.96 2.04 17.62
N ALA A 322 6.17 3.00 18.11
CA ALA A 322 5.60 2.98 19.45
C ALA A 322 4.07 3.19 19.48
N ASN A 323 3.56 4.14 18.70
CA ASN A 323 2.12 4.38 18.56
C ASN A 323 1.82 5.07 17.21
N MET A 324 0.57 5.49 16.98
CA MET A 324 0.19 6.18 15.73
C MET A 324 1.01 7.45 15.47
N GLU A 325 1.35 8.25 16.48
CA GLU A 325 2.16 9.47 16.29
C GLU A 325 3.63 9.16 15.99
N TYR A 326 4.19 8.19 16.71
CA TYR A 326 5.60 7.79 16.68
C TYR A 326 5.74 6.41 16.03
N SER A 327 5.46 6.35 14.72
CA SER A 327 5.66 5.19 13.83
C SER A 327 5.77 5.67 12.39
N ARG A 328 6.44 4.90 11.53
CA ARG A 328 6.79 5.32 10.16
C ARG A 328 5.98 4.64 9.07
N ASP A 329 5.11 3.72 9.45
CA ASP A 329 4.29 2.96 8.53
C ASP A 329 3.16 3.81 7.93
N ILE A 330 2.82 3.59 6.67
CA ILE A 330 1.69 4.25 5.98
C ILE A 330 0.64 3.25 5.48
N GLU A 331 0.75 1.97 5.84
CA GLU A 331 -0.22 0.95 5.50
C GLU A 331 -1.56 1.21 6.20
N PRO A 332 -2.71 0.86 5.58
CA PRO A 332 -4.00 1.10 6.20
C PRO A 332 -4.19 0.42 7.56
N MET A 333 -4.86 1.11 8.47
CA MET A 333 -5.08 0.66 9.85
C MET A 333 -6.56 0.57 10.22
N LYS A 334 -6.88 -0.21 11.26
CA LYS A 334 -8.20 -0.15 11.92
C LYS A 334 -8.21 0.91 13.02
N GLY A 335 -9.34 1.63 13.14
CA GLY A 335 -9.62 2.53 14.28
C GLY A 335 -8.85 3.85 14.32
N GLY A 336 -7.87 4.08 13.45
CA GLY A 336 -7.16 5.36 13.31
C GLY A 336 -7.33 5.98 11.92
N TYR A 337 -6.23 6.34 11.27
CA TYR A 337 -6.22 7.08 10.00
C TYR A 337 -6.78 6.33 8.78
N GLN A 338 -7.32 5.11 8.94
CA GLN A 338 -7.82 4.26 7.86
C GLN A 338 -6.79 4.12 6.74
N ASP A 339 -7.07 4.60 5.52
CA ASP A 339 -6.19 4.62 4.35
C ASP A 339 -5.67 6.02 3.99
N ALA A 340 -5.75 7.00 4.89
CA ALA A 340 -5.41 8.40 4.60
C ALA A 340 -3.98 8.55 4.03
N PHE A 341 -2.99 7.87 4.61
CA PHE A 341 -1.60 7.95 4.14
C PHE A 341 -1.37 7.22 2.81
N TYR A 342 -2.13 6.17 2.52
CA TYR A 342 -2.15 5.57 1.19
C TYR A 342 -2.70 6.55 0.14
N LEU A 343 -3.78 7.26 0.45
CA LEU A 343 -4.32 8.29 -0.45
C LEU A 343 -3.37 9.48 -0.62
N GLN A 344 -2.65 9.87 0.45
CA GLN A 344 -1.62 10.91 0.40
C GLN A 344 -0.42 10.47 -0.45
N LEU A 345 0.03 9.22 -0.32
CA LEU A 345 1.05 8.62 -1.18
C LEU A 345 0.65 8.74 -2.66
N ILE A 346 -0.57 8.28 -3.02
CA ILE A 346 -1.06 8.38 -4.41
C ILE A 346 -1.09 9.84 -4.87
N ALA A 347 -1.62 10.73 -4.04
CA ALA A 347 -1.74 12.14 -4.40
C ALA A 347 -0.37 12.76 -4.71
N ASN A 348 0.65 12.47 -3.91
CA ASN A 348 1.99 13.02 -4.08
C ASN A 348 2.77 12.34 -5.22
N ILE A 349 2.67 11.02 -5.40
CA ILE A 349 3.23 10.33 -6.57
C ILE A 349 2.68 10.94 -7.86
N ARG A 350 1.35 11.15 -7.94
CA ARG A 350 0.72 11.77 -9.12
C ARG A 350 1.14 13.22 -9.33
N ARG A 351 1.48 13.97 -8.28
CA ARG A 351 2.03 15.33 -8.42
C ARG A 351 3.46 15.32 -8.95
N TYR A 352 4.27 14.37 -8.49
CA TYR A 352 5.68 14.24 -8.83
C TYR A 352 5.90 13.70 -10.25
N LYS A 353 5.38 12.50 -10.53
CA LYS A 353 5.56 11.80 -11.80
C LYS A 353 4.37 11.87 -12.74
N GLY A 354 3.21 12.39 -12.34
CA GLY A 354 2.03 12.41 -13.22
C GLY A 354 2.15 13.40 -14.38
N VAL A 355 1.86 12.92 -15.59
CA VAL A 355 1.79 13.74 -16.80
C VAL A 355 0.40 14.37 -16.89
N LYS A 356 0.35 15.72 -16.90
CA LYS A 356 -0.89 16.50 -17.04
C LYS A 356 -1.20 16.88 -18.49
N ALA A 357 -0.21 16.75 -19.39
CA ALA A 357 -0.39 17.07 -20.79
C ALA A 357 -1.35 16.05 -21.42
N LYS A 358 -2.39 16.56 -22.08
CA LYS A 358 -3.52 15.81 -22.66
C LYS A 358 -4.35 15.10 -21.58
N GLN A 359 -5.49 15.69 -21.20
CA GLN A 359 -6.53 14.92 -20.51
C GLN A 359 -6.86 13.66 -21.34
N PRO A 360 -7.29 12.55 -20.73
CA PRO A 360 -7.71 11.39 -21.51
C PRO A 360 -8.73 11.83 -22.57
N GLU A 361 -8.50 11.44 -23.82
CA GLU A 361 -9.45 11.73 -24.89
C GLU A 361 -10.83 11.18 -24.50
N PRO A 362 -11.92 11.95 -24.67
CA PRO A 362 -13.26 11.45 -24.39
C PRO A 362 -13.55 10.18 -25.19
N ASN A 363 -14.25 9.24 -24.55
CA ASN A 363 -14.69 8.03 -25.24
C ASN A 363 -15.77 8.41 -26.26
N LYS A 364 -15.76 7.76 -27.42
CA LYS A 364 -16.76 8.01 -28.47
C LYS A 364 -18.09 7.32 -28.13
N PRO A 365 -19.24 7.88 -28.55
CA PRO A 365 -20.53 7.24 -28.32
C PRO A 365 -20.61 5.92 -29.07
N LYS A 366 -21.11 4.91 -28.38
CA LYS A 366 -21.41 3.59 -28.90
C LYS A 366 -22.63 3.01 -28.19
N LYS A 367 -23.69 2.77 -28.98
CA LYS A 367 -24.86 2.03 -28.54
C LYS A 367 -24.54 0.54 -28.42
N ILE A 368 -24.99 -0.07 -27.33
CA ILE A 368 -24.89 -1.50 -27.08
C ILE A 368 -26.30 -2.08 -26.94
N ASP A 369 -26.54 -3.22 -27.57
CA ASP A 369 -27.69 -4.06 -27.28
C ASP A 369 -27.26 -5.16 -26.28
N ILE A 370 -27.66 -5.01 -25.02
CA ILE A 370 -27.27 -5.91 -23.93
C ILE A 370 -27.87 -7.31 -24.05
N ASN A 371 -28.85 -7.51 -24.94
CA ASN A 371 -29.41 -8.83 -25.27
C ASN A 371 -28.79 -9.41 -26.55
N GLY A 372 -27.98 -8.62 -27.26
CA GLY A 372 -27.28 -9.03 -28.47
C GLY A 372 -25.99 -9.80 -28.19
N SER A 373 -25.23 -10.05 -29.25
CA SER A 373 -23.95 -10.75 -29.17
C SER A 373 -22.94 -9.96 -28.31
N VAL A 374 -22.17 -10.62 -27.43
CA VAL A 374 -21.13 -9.94 -26.63
C VAL A 374 -19.97 -9.38 -27.46
N THR A 375 -19.85 -9.75 -28.74
CA THR A 375 -18.77 -9.30 -29.62
C THR A 375 -18.81 -7.80 -29.94
N GLN A 376 -19.95 -7.12 -29.75
CA GLN A 376 -20.05 -5.64 -29.88
C GLN A 376 -19.20 -4.90 -28.84
N TRP A 377 -18.70 -5.57 -27.80
CA TRP A 377 -17.77 -4.99 -26.84
C TRP A 377 -16.30 -5.03 -27.28
N ASN A 378 -15.94 -5.76 -28.34
CA ASN A 378 -14.55 -6.06 -28.71
C ASN A 378 -13.70 -4.81 -29.04
N ASP A 379 -14.33 -3.77 -29.56
CA ASP A 379 -13.76 -2.47 -29.96
C ASP A 379 -14.05 -1.36 -28.94
N VAL A 380 -14.61 -1.67 -27.77
CA VAL A 380 -14.75 -0.70 -26.66
C VAL A 380 -13.39 -0.46 -26.02
N SER A 381 -12.92 0.79 -26.09
CA SER A 381 -11.58 1.20 -25.65
C SER A 381 -11.44 1.32 -24.14
N TYR A 382 -12.50 1.68 -23.42
CA TYR A 382 -12.42 1.87 -21.98
C TYR A 382 -12.52 0.53 -21.26
N ILE A 383 -11.41 0.10 -20.69
CA ILE A 383 -11.30 -1.17 -19.97
C ILE A 383 -10.65 -0.92 -18.60
N ALA A 384 -11.36 -1.29 -17.54
CA ALA A 384 -10.83 -1.35 -16.18
C ALA A 384 -10.65 -2.82 -15.77
N ARG A 385 -9.53 -3.14 -15.13
CA ARG A 385 -9.18 -4.53 -14.76
C ARG A 385 -8.93 -4.67 -13.27
N ASN A 386 -9.05 -5.91 -12.78
CA ASN A 386 -8.73 -6.26 -11.40
C ASN A 386 -7.22 -6.50 -11.22
N GLY A 387 -6.64 -5.93 -10.16
CA GLY A 387 -5.24 -6.16 -9.81
C GLY A 387 -4.96 -7.54 -9.20
N ASP A 388 -6.01 -8.29 -8.84
CA ASP A 388 -5.93 -9.70 -8.45
C ASP A 388 -6.62 -10.58 -9.49
N HIS A 389 -5.91 -11.55 -10.04
CA HIS A 389 -6.55 -12.64 -10.77
C HIS A 389 -6.48 -13.98 -10.03
N ALA A 390 -5.79 -14.09 -8.90
CA ALA A 390 -5.70 -15.35 -8.16
C ALA A 390 -6.98 -15.59 -7.35
N PHE A 391 -7.50 -14.55 -6.67
CA PHE A 391 -8.70 -14.61 -5.82
C PHE A 391 -8.61 -15.72 -4.76
N ILE A 392 -7.48 -15.78 -4.05
CA ILE A 392 -7.24 -16.82 -3.05
C ILE A 392 -8.10 -16.59 -1.80
N ALA A 393 -8.43 -17.69 -1.12
CA ALA A 393 -8.91 -17.63 0.26
C ALA A 393 -7.74 -17.31 1.20
N ARG A 394 -8.03 -16.76 2.38
CA ARG A 394 -7.06 -16.59 3.45
C ARG A 394 -7.19 -17.74 4.44
N ASP A 395 -6.06 -18.32 4.81
CA ASP A 395 -5.92 -19.20 5.95
C ASP A 395 -4.47 -19.14 6.44
N ALA A 396 -4.20 -18.24 7.38
CA ALA A 396 -2.83 -17.95 7.83
C ALA A 396 -2.80 -17.60 9.31
N PHE A 397 -1.68 -17.89 9.97
CA PHE A 397 -1.42 -17.37 11.30
C PHE A 397 -1.13 -15.87 11.26
N GLY A 398 -1.39 -15.19 12.38
CA GLY A 398 -0.90 -13.83 12.61
C GLY A 398 0.59 -13.79 12.93
N GLY A 399 1.09 -12.66 13.42
CA GLY A 399 2.45 -12.55 13.96
C GLY A 399 2.72 -13.45 15.18
N SER A 400 1.68 -14.05 15.75
CA SER A 400 1.73 -15.15 16.72
C SER A 400 0.84 -16.32 16.26
N LYS A 401 1.24 -17.55 16.60
CA LYS A 401 0.43 -18.75 16.38
C LYS A 401 -0.84 -18.82 17.22
N THR A 402 -1.01 -17.91 18.19
CA THR A 402 -2.24 -17.80 19.01
C THR A 402 -3.41 -17.18 18.24
N VAL A 403 -3.17 -16.59 17.07
CA VAL A 403 -4.20 -15.97 16.23
C VAL A 403 -4.11 -16.54 14.83
N ARG A 404 -5.26 -16.90 14.26
CA ARG A 404 -5.40 -17.41 12.89
C ARG A 404 -6.49 -16.64 12.18
N TYR A 405 -6.20 -16.19 10.97
CA TYR A 405 -7.13 -15.44 10.12
C TYR A 405 -7.64 -16.33 9.00
N THR A 406 -8.95 -16.33 8.79
CA THR A 406 -9.60 -17.01 7.68
C THR A 406 -10.51 -16.06 6.91
N GLN A 407 -10.54 -16.20 5.58
CA GLN A 407 -11.42 -15.44 4.69
C GLN A 407 -11.71 -16.30 3.48
N ALA A 408 -12.99 -16.48 3.14
CA ALA A 408 -13.35 -17.21 1.93
C ALA A 408 -12.92 -16.41 0.68
N ALA A 409 -12.53 -17.14 -0.37
CA ALA A 409 -12.33 -16.53 -1.69
C ALA A 409 -13.62 -15.87 -2.18
N PRO A 410 -13.55 -14.77 -2.95
CA PRO A 410 -14.74 -14.15 -3.54
C PRO A 410 -15.51 -15.15 -4.42
N VAL A 411 -16.84 -15.18 -4.27
CA VAL A 411 -17.73 -16.02 -5.09
C VAL A 411 -17.74 -15.52 -6.53
N ASN A 412 -18.11 -14.24 -6.71
CA ASN A 412 -18.14 -13.58 -8.01
C ASN A 412 -16.82 -12.85 -8.26
N LYS A 413 -15.95 -13.47 -9.06
CA LYS A 413 -14.58 -13.01 -9.33
C LYS A 413 -14.54 -12.08 -10.53
N LEU A 414 -14.94 -10.82 -10.33
CA LEU A 414 -14.86 -9.78 -11.36
C LEU A 414 -13.41 -9.52 -11.78
N VAL A 415 -13.09 -9.61 -13.08
CA VAL A 415 -11.74 -9.39 -13.64
C VAL A 415 -11.66 -8.19 -14.57
N GLU A 416 -12.76 -7.84 -15.25
CA GLU A 416 -12.76 -6.76 -16.24
C GLU A 416 -14.11 -6.03 -16.26
N ILE A 417 -14.05 -4.71 -16.46
CA ILE A 417 -15.18 -3.83 -16.70
C ILE A 417 -14.94 -3.07 -18.00
N ARG A 418 -15.93 -3.05 -18.89
CA ARG A 418 -15.93 -2.12 -20.04
C ARG A 418 -17.09 -1.15 -19.92
N VAL A 419 -16.86 0.07 -20.40
CA VAL A 419 -17.82 1.17 -20.33
C VAL A 419 -18.03 1.77 -21.70
N ALA A 420 -19.29 1.83 -22.13
CA ALA A 420 -19.74 2.54 -23.32
C ALA A 420 -20.90 3.47 -22.96
N HIS A 421 -21.25 4.38 -23.86
CA HIS A 421 -22.41 5.25 -23.68
C HIS A 421 -23.02 5.60 -25.04
N ASP A 422 -24.30 5.94 -25.06
CA ASP A 422 -24.91 6.67 -26.16
C ASP A 422 -25.60 7.93 -25.63
N ARG A 423 -26.50 8.52 -26.42
CA ARG A 423 -27.24 9.72 -26.02
C ARG A 423 -28.07 9.51 -24.75
N ASP A 424 -28.61 8.31 -24.57
CA ASP A 424 -29.66 8.06 -23.58
C ASP A 424 -29.18 7.10 -22.46
N HIS A 425 -28.13 6.30 -22.68
CA HIS A 425 -27.68 5.25 -21.75
C HIS A 425 -26.17 5.23 -21.49
N ILE A 426 -25.80 4.77 -20.30
CA ILE A 426 -24.49 4.20 -19.98
C ILE A 426 -24.60 2.68 -20.04
N TYR A 427 -23.63 2.04 -20.68
CA TYR A 427 -23.54 0.59 -20.77
C TYR A 427 -22.34 0.06 -20.00
N LEU A 428 -22.56 -0.96 -19.18
CA LEU A 428 -21.49 -1.66 -18.47
C LEU A 428 -21.43 -3.12 -18.88
N TYR A 429 -20.22 -3.60 -19.17
CA TYR A 429 -19.89 -5.00 -19.35
C TYR A 429 -19.01 -5.44 -18.19
N LEU A 430 -19.47 -6.42 -17.43
CA LEU A 430 -18.75 -6.99 -16.30
C LEU A 430 -18.35 -8.42 -16.67
N LYS A 431 -17.05 -8.72 -16.62
CA LYS A 431 -16.51 -10.05 -16.91
C LYS A 431 -16.00 -10.71 -15.64
N GLY A 432 -16.48 -11.92 -15.39
CA GLY A 432 -15.97 -12.81 -14.35
C GLY A 432 -14.79 -13.64 -14.83
N LYS A 433 -13.92 -14.07 -13.91
CA LYS A 433 -12.91 -15.11 -14.16
C LYS A 433 -13.56 -16.46 -14.50
N SER A 434 -14.76 -16.66 -13.98
CA SER A 434 -15.65 -17.82 -14.19
C SER A 434 -17.09 -17.33 -14.20
N ASN A 435 -18.04 -18.24 -14.46
CA ASN A 435 -19.47 -17.94 -14.42
C ASN A 435 -19.84 -17.24 -13.11
N PHE A 436 -20.66 -16.19 -13.20
CA PHE A 436 -21.25 -15.55 -12.03
C PHE A 436 -22.35 -16.45 -11.46
N ASN A 437 -22.47 -16.51 -10.13
CA ASN A 437 -23.61 -17.19 -9.51
C ASN A 437 -24.91 -16.43 -9.81
N ASP A 438 -26.06 -17.07 -9.64
CA ASP A 438 -27.35 -16.38 -9.77
C ASP A 438 -27.55 -15.38 -8.63
N TYR A 439 -28.39 -14.38 -8.88
CA TYR A 439 -28.76 -13.41 -7.85
C TYR A 439 -29.38 -14.15 -6.67
N ASP A 440 -28.80 -13.96 -5.49
CA ASP A 440 -29.13 -14.71 -4.26
C ASP A 440 -30.14 -13.97 -3.37
N GLY A 441 -30.71 -12.85 -3.84
CA GLY A 441 -31.57 -11.98 -3.04
C GLY A 441 -30.81 -11.00 -2.15
N GLY A 442 -29.47 -11.09 -2.10
CA GLY A 442 -28.63 -10.27 -1.24
C GLY A 442 -28.25 -8.93 -1.86
N ALA A 443 -28.41 -7.85 -1.09
CA ALA A 443 -28.08 -6.49 -1.54
C ALA A 443 -26.57 -6.21 -1.73
N SER A 444 -25.71 -7.18 -1.42
CA SER A 444 -24.26 -7.15 -1.69
C SER A 444 -23.86 -7.96 -2.92
N TRP A 445 -24.80 -8.64 -3.59
CA TRP A 445 -24.49 -9.51 -4.74
C TRP A 445 -23.72 -8.75 -5.83
N MET A 446 -24.21 -7.56 -6.19
CA MET A 446 -23.55 -6.61 -7.08
C MET A 446 -23.87 -5.17 -6.65
N ASN A 447 -22.86 -4.32 -6.53
CA ASN A 447 -23.00 -2.90 -6.31
C ASN A 447 -22.09 -2.14 -7.29
N VAL A 448 -22.72 -1.40 -8.22
CA VAL A 448 -22.05 -0.40 -9.05
C VAL A 448 -22.29 0.95 -8.42
N PHE A 449 -21.27 1.54 -7.81
CA PHE A 449 -21.34 2.87 -7.23
C PHE A 449 -20.99 3.91 -8.29
N VAL A 450 -21.79 4.99 -8.37
CA VAL A 450 -21.61 6.07 -9.33
C VAL A 450 -21.67 7.42 -8.63
N GLY A 451 -20.71 8.28 -8.94
CA GLY A 451 -20.71 9.70 -8.58
C GLY A 451 -20.46 10.55 -9.81
N THR A 452 -21.04 11.75 -9.84
CA THR A 452 -21.04 12.62 -11.03
C THR A 452 -20.04 13.77 -10.91
N GLY A 453 -19.48 14.27 -12.01
CA GLY A 453 -18.52 15.40 -11.97
C GLY A 453 -17.23 15.09 -11.20
N GLU A 454 -16.64 16.10 -10.57
CA GLU A 454 -15.40 15.91 -9.80
C GLU A 454 -15.64 15.13 -8.49
N PRO A 455 -14.78 14.16 -8.14
CA PRO A 455 -14.87 13.46 -6.86
C PRO A 455 -14.82 14.42 -5.67
N SER A 456 -15.87 14.41 -4.86
CA SER A 456 -16.05 15.28 -3.69
C SER A 456 -16.78 14.55 -2.57
N ARG A 457 -16.82 15.14 -1.36
CA ARG A 457 -17.66 14.60 -0.27
C ARG A 457 -19.13 14.88 -0.55
N LYS A 458 -19.86 13.84 -0.96
CA LYS A 458 -21.30 13.85 -1.24
C LYS A 458 -21.84 12.43 -1.23
N GLY A 459 -23.15 12.29 -1.03
CA GLY A 459 -23.80 10.98 -0.89
C GLY A 459 -23.12 10.12 0.17
N TRP A 460 -22.82 8.86 -0.15
CA TRP A 460 -21.97 8.01 0.69
C TRP A 460 -20.58 7.85 0.07
N GLU A 461 -19.55 8.29 0.80
CA GLU A 461 -18.15 8.14 0.41
C GLU A 461 -17.80 8.68 -0.99
N GLY A 462 -18.54 9.72 -1.39
CA GLY A 462 -18.42 10.36 -2.69
C GLY A 462 -19.36 9.81 -3.76
N TYR A 463 -20.18 8.80 -3.50
CA TYR A 463 -21.11 8.24 -4.48
C TYR A 463 -22.54 8.66 -4.22
N GLU A 464 -23.25 9.03 -5.29
CA GLU A 464 -24.62 9.55 -5.25
C GLU A 464 -25.65 8.48 -5.65
N TYR A 465 -25.19 7.40 -6.28
CA TYR A 465 -26.03 6.33 -6.78
C TYR A 465 -25.39 4.96 -6.57
N VAL A 466 -26.23 3.95 -6.42
CA VAL A 466 -25.84 2.53 -6.41
C VAL A 466 -26.78 1.73 -7.30
N ILE A 467 -26.22 0.90 -8.18
CA ILE A 467 -26.95 0.03 -9.10
C ILE A 467 -26.63 -1.42 -8.77
N GLY A 468 -27.60 -2.33 -8.82
CA GLY A 468 -27.34 -3.78 -8.68
C GLY A 468 -27.83 -4.45 -7.40
N ARG A 469 -28.37 -3.67 -6.45
CA ARG A 469 -28.80 -4.18 -5.14
C ARG A 469 -29.97 -5.16 -5.22
N LYS A 470 -30.83 -5.01 -6.24
CA LYS A 470 -31.86 -5.99 -6.60
C LYS A 470 -31.89 -6.18 -8.11
N VAL A 471 -32.06 -7.43 -8.53
CA VAL A 471 -32.26 -7.83 -9.93
C VAL A 471 -33.57 -8.62 -10.03
N GLU A 472 -34.40 -8.31 -11.01
CA GLU A 472 -35.72 -8.93 -11.22
C GLU A 472 -36.12 -8.79 -12.70
N ASP A 473 -36.54 -9.88 -13.36
CA ASP A 473 -37.09 -9.89 -14.72
C ASP A 473 -36.32 -9.08 -15.78
N ASN A 474 -34.99 -9.29 -15.87
CA ASN A 474 -34.07 -8.54 -16.75
C ASN A 474 -33.97 -7.04 -16.45
N GLU A 475 -34.36 -6.62 -15.25
CA GLU A 475 -34.17 -5.26 -14.74
C GLU A 475 -33.26 -5.27 -13.51
N VAL A 476 -32.61 -4.12 -13.28
CA VAL A 476 -31.76 -3.87 -12.13
C VAL A 476 -32.18 -2.59 -11.43
N THR A 477 -32.17 -2.57 -10.09
CA THR A 477 -32.48 -1.34 -9.35
C THR A 477 -31.39 -0.30 -9.49
N ILE A 478 -31.83 0.94 -9.64
CA ILE A 478 -31.00 2.15 -9.51
C ILE A 478 -31.53 2.90 -8.31
N GLU A 479 -30.67 3.04 -7.30
CA GLU A 479 -31.00 3.69 -6.04
C GLU A 479 -30.16 4.96 -5.87
N LYS A 480 -30.79 6.01 -5.34
CA LYS A 480 -30.06 7.18 -4.85
C LYS A 480 -29.37 6.80 -3.54
N LEU A 481 -28.12 7.18 -3.40
CA LEU A 481 -27.26 6.88 -2.27
C LEU A 481 -26.93 8.16 -1.50
N GLU A 482 -27.38 8.22 -0.25
CA GLU A 482 -27.21 9.34 0.67
C GLU A 482 -26.17 8.99 1.74
N GLU A 483 -25.84 9.97 2.60
CA GLU A 483 -24.91 9.78 3.71
C GLU A 483 -25.31 8.59 4.59
N GLY A 484 -24.32 7.91 5.19
CA GLY A 484 -24.55 6.74 6.04
C GLY A 484 -25.06 5.51 5.29
N PHE A 485 -24.81 5.42 3.97
CA PHE A 485 -25.23 4.31 3.11
C PHE A 485 -26.76 4.18 2.96
N LYS A 486 -27.49 5.25 3.25
CA LYS A 486 -28.96 5.25 3.13
C LYS A 486 -29.35 5.26 1.66
N THR A 487 -30.18 4.30 1.24
CA THR A 487 -30.65 4.21 -0.14
C THR A 487 -32.13 4.52 -0.28
N SER A 488 -32.51 5.01 -1.46
CA SER A 488 -33.92 5.15 -1.85
C SER A 488 -34.10 4.75 -3.33
N PRO A 489 -35.12 3.93 -3.67
CA PRO A 489 -35.37 3.55 -5.06
C PRO A 489 -35.63 4.79 -5.92
N LEU A 490 -35.00 4.83 -7.09
CA LEU A 490 -35.19 5.91 -8.05
C LEU A 490 -35.91 5.41 -9.30
N THR A 491 -35.37 4.37 -9.93
CA THR A 491 -35.93 3.73 -11.13
C THR A 491 -35.22 2.41 -11.39
N LYS A 492 -35.40 1.84 -12.58
CA LYS A 492 -34.74 0.61 -13.02
C LYS A 492 -33.91 0.85 -14.28
N GLY A 493 -32.82 0.09 -14.40
CA GLY A 493 -32.09 -0.10 -15.65
C GLY A 493 -32.35 -1.51 -16.19
N LEU A 494 -31.78 -1.81 -17.36
CA LEU A 494 -31.87 -3.14 -17.95
C LEU A 494 -30.65 -3.99 -17.55
N PHE A 495 -30.88 -5.29 -17.41
CA PHE A 495 -29.92 -6.28 -16.97
C PHE A 495 -29.96 -7.50 -17.88
N SER A 496 -28.79 -7.99 -18.24
CA SER A 496 -28.61 -9.25 -18.94
C SER A 496 -27.43 -10.00 -18.35
N LYS A 497 -27.57 -11.30 -18.15
CA LYS A 497 -26.50 -12.18 -17.66
C LYS A 497 -26.39 -13.40 -18.56
N SER A 498 -25.17 -13.72 -18.96
CA SER A 498 -24.85 -14.97 -19.63
C SER A 498 -23.50 -15.48 -19.12
N ASN A 499 -23.52 -16.63 -18.43
CA ASN A 499 -22.32 -17.28 -17.89
C ASN A 499 -21.45 -16.33 -17.04
N ASP A 500 -20.29 -15.96 -17.56
CA ASP A 500 -19.28 -15.12 -16.92
C ASP A 500 -19.39 -13.64 -17.34
N VAL A 501 -20.50 -13.24 -17.95
CA VAL A 501 -20.77 -11.87 -18.38
C VAL A 501 -22.07 -11.34 -17.77
N ILE A 502 -22.01 -10.14 -17.21
CA ILE A 502 -23.17 -9.30 -16.89
C ILE A 502 -23.11 -8.04 -17.75
N GLN A 503 -24.22 -7.65 -18.34
CA GLN A 503 -24.39 -6.44 -19.14
C GLN A 503 -25.49 -5.59 -18.53
N LEU A 504 -25.24 -4.28 -18.37
CA LEU A 504 -26.19 -3.31 -17.83
C LEU A 504 -26.43 -2.20 -18.86
N ALA A 505 -27.67 -1.74 -18.98
CA ALA A 505 -28.00 -0.49 -19.64
C ALA A 505 -28.68 0.44 -18.63
N ILE A 506 -28.02 1.55 -18.31
CA ILE A 506 -28.40 2.48 -17.26
C ILE A 506 -28.85 3.79 -17.93
N PRO A 507 -30.12 4.21 -17.79
CA PRO A 507 -30.56 5.49 -18.33
C PRO A 507 -29.73 6.64 -17.75
N ARG A 508 -29.18 7.51 -18.59
CA ARG A 508 -28.36 8.65 -18.15
C ARG A 508 -29.14 9.59 -17.22
N SER A 509 -30.43 9.79 -17.51
CA SER A 509 -31.35 10.59 -16.69
C SER A 509 -31.54 10.03 -15.28
N ALA A 510 -31.44 8.71 -15.12
CA ALA A 510 -31.56 8.05 -13.82
C ALA A 510 -30.38 8.35 -12.88
N ILE A 511 -29.22 8.73 -13.40
CA ILE A 511 -28.00 8.97 -12.61
C ILE A 511 -27.48 10.40 -12.77
N GLY A 512 -28.34 11.34 -13.18
CA GLY A 512 -28.01 12.76 -13.26
C GLY A 512 -26.98 13.11 -14.35
N LEU A 513 -26.92 12.30 -15.43
CA LEU A 513 -25.96 12.46 -16.53
C LEU A 513 -26.55 13.04 -17.83
N ASP A 514 -27.76 13.58 -17.80
CA ASP A 514 -28.39 14.21 -18.98
C ASP A 514 -27.53 15.33 -19.58
N ASN A 515 -26.93 16.15 -18.71
CA ASN A 515 -26.15 17.32 -19.08
C ASN A 515 -24.69 17.25 -18.58
N ARG A 516 -24.19 16.05 -18.28
CA ARG A 516 -22.81 15.84 -17.81
C ARG A 516 -22.08 14.91 -18.76
N LEU A 517 -20.78 15.18 -18.94
CA LEU A 517 -19.90 14.43 -19.83
C LEU A 517 -18.87 13.58 -19.07
N GLU A 518 -19.02 13.47 -17.75
CA GLU A 518 -18.11 12.66 -16.94
C GLU A 518 -18.79 12.13 -15.67
N PHE A 519 -18.32 10.96 -15.26
CA PHE A 519 -18.68 10.34 -13.99
C PHE A 519 -17.54 9.44 -13.52
N TYR A 520 -17.52 9.13 -12.24
CA TYR A 520 -16.63 8.12 -11.68
C TYR A 520 -17.43 6.98 -11.07
N PHE A 521 -16.83 5.80 -11.09
CA PHE A 521 -17.51 4.59 -10.68
C PHE A 521 -16.60 3.56 -10.02
N LYS A 522 -17.25 2.61 -9.37
CA LYS A 522 -16.68 1.40 -8.77
C LYS A 522 -17.66 0.26 -8.90
N VAL A 523 -17.15 -0.95 -9.09
CA VAL A 523 -17.96 -2.17 -9.01
C VAL A 523 -17.45 -3.03 -7.87
N ALA A 524 -18.36 -3.48 -7.02
CA ALA A 524 -18.10 -4.36 -5.90
C ALA A 524 -19.09 -5.52 -5.91
N MET A 525 -18.59 -6.75 -5.77
CA MET A 525 -19.39 -7.97 -5.74
C MET A 525 -19.10 -8.76 -4.48
N GLY A 526 -20.13 -9.04 -3.67
CA GLY A 526 -20.03 -9.88 -2.48
C GLY A 526 -19.26 -9.25 -1.30
N VAL A 527 -19.32 -7.92 -1.14
CA VAL A 527 -18.73 -7.24 0.04
C VAL A 527 -19.58 -7.55 1.28
N THR A 528 -18.94 -8.01 2.34
CA THR A 528 -19.58 -8.49 3.57
C THR A 528 -20.24 -7.36 4.35
N HIS A 529 -19.55 -6.23 4.52
CA HIS A 529 -20.05 -5.05 5.22
C HIS A 529 -20.09 -3.85 4.28
N PRO A 530 -21.08 -3.76 3.37
CA PRO A 530 -21.07 -2.78 2.28
C PRO A 530 -21.14 -1.32 2.73
N MET A 531 -21.60 -1.04 3.96
CA MET A 531 -21.62 0.31 4.56
C MET A 531 -20.23 0.78 5.01
N GLU A 532 -19.30 -0.15 5.25
CA GLU A 532 -17.96 0.12 5.75
C GLU A 532 -16.98 0.17 4.58
N ILE A 533 -16.57 1.37 4.17
CA ILE A 533 -15.69 1.54 3.00
C ILE A 533 -14.34 0.82 3.13
N MET A 534 -13.87 0.60 4.35
CA MET A 534 -12.64 -0.16 4.59
C MET A 534 -12.82 -1.67 4.34
N ASP A 535 -14.04 -2.19 4.29
CA ASP A 535 -14.33 -3.58 3.92
C ASP A 535 -14.06 -3.84 2.42
N TYR A 536 -13.98 -2.78 1.60
CA TYR A 536 -13.67 -2.85 0.17
C TYR A 536 -12.19 -3.13 -0.11
N TYR A 537 -11.36 -3.22 0.93
CA TYR A 537 -10.01 -3.78 0.91
C TYR A 537 -9.97 -5.26 1.36
N GLN A 538 -11.04 -5.76 1.98
CA GLN A 538 -11.03 -6.99 2.76
C GLN A 538 -11.89 -8.10 2.15
N SER A 539 -13.08 -7.79 1.66
CA SER A 539 -14.04 -8.79 1.24
C SER A 539 -14.54 -8.55 -0.19
N GLY A 540 -15.12 -9.59 -0.78
CA GLY A 540 -15.66 -9.55 -2.14
C GLY A 540 -14.61 -9.36 -3.24
N SER A 541 -15.10 -9.09 -4.45
CA SER A 541 -14.30 -8.66 -5.59
C SER A 541 -14.62 -7.20 -5.91
N VAL A 542 -13.62 -6.32 -5.82
CA VAL A 542 -13.81 -4.87 -5.92
C VAL A 542 -12.86 -4.28 -6.96
N ILE A 543 -13.40 -3.51 -7.90
CA ILE A 543 -12.65 -2.82 -8.96
C ILE A 543 -13.09 -1.33 -9.00
N PRO A 544 -12.21 -0.37 -8.67
CA PRO A 544 -10.90 -0.53 -8.05
C PRO A 544 -11.01 -0.73 -6.52
N MET A 545 -10.00 -1.35 -5.92
CA MET A 545 -10.00 -1.66 -4.47
C MET A 545 -10.11 -0.40 -3.59
N GLY A 546 -10.75 -0.55 -2.42
CA GLY A 546 -10.63 0.45 -1.35
C GLY A 546 -11.48 1.70 -1.49
N ARG A 547 -10.88 2.90 -1.44
CA ARG A 547 -11.54 4.19 -1.72
C ARG A 547 -11.34 4.72 -3.14
N LEU A 548 -10.58 4.02 -3.98
CA LEU A 548 -10.31 4.47 -5.34
C LEU A 548 -11.56 4.40 -6.23
N SER A 549 -11.53 5.12 -7.36
CA SER A 549 -12.57 5.07 -8.40
C SER A 549 -11.94 5.19 -9.78
N TYR A 550 -12.62 4.67 -10.79
CA TYR A 550 -12.31 4.92 -12.19
C TYR A 550 -13.09 6.12 -12.69
N MET A 551 -12.47 6.97 -13.51
CA MET A 551 -13.09 8.13 -14.15
C MET A 551 -13.40 7.82 -15.61
N TYR A 552 -14.62 8.11 -16.06
CA TYR A 552 -15.06 7.96 -17.44
C TYR A 552 -15.46 9.32 -18.03
N HIS A 553 -14.83 9.69 -19.14
CA HIS A 553 -15.16 10.90 -19.91
C HIS A 553 -15.88 10.51 -21.20
N MET A 554 -16.97 11.21 -21.49
CA MET A 554 -17.86 11.01 -22.63
C MET A 554 -17.68 12.14 -23.64
N ASP A 555 -17.67 11.79 -24.93
CA ASP A 555 -17.99 12.75 -25.97
C ASP A 555 -19.53 12.94 -26.04
N ARG A 556 -19.99 13.97 -26.74
CA ARG A 556 -21.41 14.31 -26.83
C ARG A 556 -22.23 13.33 -27.66
#